data_AF-A0A1Y2IQA4-F1
#
_entry.id   AF-A0A1Y2IQA4-F1
#
_cell.length_a   1.000
_cell.length_b   1.000
_cell.length_c   1.000
_cell.angle_alpha   90.00
_cell.angle_beta   90.00
_cell.angle_gamma   90.00
#
_symmetry.space_group_name_H-M   'P 1'
#
loop_
_entity.id
_entity.type
_entity.pdbx_description
1 polymer ?
#
loop_
_entity_poly.entity_id
_entity_poly.type
_entity_poly.pdbx_seq_one_letter_code
_entity_poly.pdbx_strand_id
1 'polypeptide(L)'
;MTSNLPVELYIQVLNELPDQEPSTFSTVISFLSVNKNAHAAALDKSLWERLYRSRYTHCDESREAERRQRSNGDYHSMFIERYKTDRAALRLLTYIRTIHGHYREGLSIASQIVQEMSFDVWDVVEPETQLPIPKVFRDPTSEDMEEEAAPHALPRRFWARSLLGAIGRNYALRKWHRLNLPDHGETFDDVLAGFSAFQDRSPKEAIARLDALAAECRRSLTSQGIELDREKPAYDLLALAQAMGKFVRAEGFSAARTRETFMNPLNQFPCHFLGLARSSTLPISLVWVFSGICRRLGVQAEPTNTPGTVFCHITSPDPQHGDILFDICEIYQPVVFSTKDVQARLAEAGMSSSYARDAVFPADLAVMLRRAAHNILHVTRMSFTAHVDTDIRSRTDYAAEAAMAAIIDTEPALFRPATRSRAQALPYVPQQCPLDRWPVLADTILDPDEAESVRGQHISRPAPRRRVEGMPPGFVGQTVHFDNGDIGCVIEWQNRAASSASKAHVVFNVLADTGIIPCYPEDFDRMRPARLTPEIVCRLRRSLLCFDRYFEDAVIPREDGIGGRLVPSIEIQTAHPDDLEHAARWTEAQLKEAEETPAGRAG
;
A
#
# COMPACT_ATOMS: atom_id res chain seq x y z
N MET A 1 -31.83 48.61 2.35
CA MET A 1 -32.28 47.52 3.24
C MET A 1 -31.77 46.22 2.62
N THR A 2 -30.70 45.63 3.14
CA THR A 2 -30.26 44.30 2.69
C THR A 2 -31.23 43.28 3.27
N SER A 3 -32.06 42.68 2.44
CA SER A 3 -32.94 41.57 2.83
C SER A 3 -32.06 40.39 3.21
N ASN A 4 -31.76 40.24 4.49
CA ASN A 4 -31.05 39.05 4.97
C ASN A 4 -31.97 37.85 4.80
N LEU A 5 -31.47 36.80 4.13
CA LEU A 5 -32.17 35.53 4.07
C LEU A 5 -32.32 34.96 5.50
N PRO A 6 -33.39 34.21 5.77
CA PRO A 6 -33.51 33.38 6.97
C PRO A 6 -32.29 32.44 7.11
N VAL A 7 -31.90 32.16 8.36
CA VAL A 7 -30.73 31.32 8.68
C VAL A 7 -30.90 29.91 8.09
N GLU A 8 -32.12 29.41 8.07
CA GLU A 8 -32.50 28.09 7.57
C GLU A 8 -32.17 27.94 6.07
N LEU A 9 -32.34 29.00 5.28
CA LEU A 9 -31.98 28.98 3.86
C LEU A 9 -30.47 28.96 3.66
N TYR A 10 -29.70 29.65 4.51
CA TYR A 10 -28.24 29.55 4.48
C TYR A 10 -27.77 28.15 4.86
N ILE A 11 -28.37 27.52 5.88
CA ILE A 11 -28.06 26.13 6.26
C ILE A 11 -28.36 25.19 5.10
N GLN A 12 -29.51 25.34 4.44
CA GLN A 12 -29.86 24.53 3.27
C GLN A 12 -28.83 24.69 2.15
N VAL A 13 -28.46 25.93 1.79
CA VAL A 13 -27.44 26.19 0.77
C VAL A 13 -26.09 25.56 1.13
N LEU A 14 -25.67 25.66 2.39
CA LEU A 14 -24.42 25.04 2.86
C LEU A 14 -24.50 23.50 2.84
N ASN A 15 -25.68 22.92 3.06
CA ASN A 15 -25.91 21.49 3.00
C ASN A 15 -25.92 20.91 1.57
N GLU A 16 -26.20 21.73 0.56
CA GLU A 16 -26.09 21.34 -0.85
C GLU A 16 -24.65 21.42 -1.39
N LEU A 17 -23.69 21.94 -0.61
CA LEU A 17 -22.29 21.98 -1.04
C LEU A 17 -21.70 20.56 -1.14
N PRO A 18 -20.90 20.27 -2.18
CA PRO A 18 -20.28 18.96 -2.39
C PRO A 18 -19.31 18.63 -1.25
N ASP A 19 -19.50 17.48 -0.64
CA ASP A 19 -18.78 17.06 0.58
C ASP A 19 -17.25 16.97 0.42
N GLN A 20 -16.79 16.54 -0.75
CA GLN A 20 -15.38 16.19 -1.00
C GLN A 20 -14.59 17.30 -1.71
N GLU A 21 -15.24 18.39 -2.12
CA GLU A 21 -14.53 19.45 -2.82
C GLU A 21 -13.69 20.30 -1.83
N PRO A 22 -12.40 20.56 -2.14
CA PRO A 22 -11.56 21.45 -1.32
C PRO A 22 -12.15 22.87 -1.17
N SER A 23 -12.93 23.32 -2.15
CA SER A 23 -13.63 24.61 -2.18
C SER A 23 -14.72 24.73 -1.09
N THR A 24 -15.35 23.62 -0.71
CA THR A 24 -16.46 23.59 0.25
C THR A 24 -16.05 24.11 1.62
N PHE A 25 -14.91 23.64 2.14
CA PHE A 25 -14.42 24.13 3.43
C PHE A 25 -14.11 25.63 3.38
N SER A 26 -13.43 26.10 2.33
CA SER A 26 -13.12 27.52 2.15
C SER A 26 -14.39 28.39 2.07
N THR A 27 -15.45 27.85 1.46
CA THR A 27 -16.77 28.49 1.38
C THR A 27 -17.41 28.59 2.75
N VAL A 28 -17.42 27.50 3.54
CA VAL A 28 -17.96 27.50 4.91
C VAL A 28 -17.21 28.49 5.81
N ILE A 29 -15.87 28.54 5.74
CA ILE A 29 -15.06 29.52 6.48
C ILE A 29 -15.39 30.95 6.05
N SER A 30 -15.65 31.17 4.76
CA SER A 30 -16.07 32.48 4.27
C SER A 30 -17.42 32.89 4.87
N PHE A 31 -18.38 31.97 4.98
CA PHE A 31 -19.68 32.21 5.61
C PHE A 31 -19.58 32.57 7.10
N LEU A 32 -18.62 31.99 7.84
CA LEU A 32 -18.31 32.41 9.21
C LEU A 32 -17.92 33.90 9.30
N SER A 33 -17.38 34.48 8.22
CA SER A 33 -16.84 35.84 8.24
C SER A 33 -17.78 36.90 7.66
N VAL A 34 -18.91 36.53 7.04
CA VAL A 34 -19.75 37.47 6.26
C VAL A 34 -20.67 38.33 7.13
N ASN A 35 -21.59 37.71 7.87
CA ASN A 35 -22.58 38.41 8.71
C ASN A 35 -23.13 37.46 9.80
N LYS A 36 -23.94 37.98 10.73
CA LYS A 36 -24.47 37.21 11.87
C LYS A 36 -25.32 36.00 11.45
N ASN A 37 -26.15 36.13 10.42
CA ASN A 37 -27.01 35.03 9.96
C ASN A 37 -26.19 33.95 9.26
N ALA A 38 -25.25 34.34 8.40
CA ALA A 38 -24.33 33.42 7.73
C ALA A 38 -23.40 32.72 8.72
N HIS A 39 -22.89 33.44 9.73
CA HIS A 39 -22.09 32.86 10.80
C HIS A 39 -22.90 31.86 11.62
N ALA A 40 -24.15 32.18 11.99
CA ALA A 40 -25.01 31.24 12.70
C ALA A 40 -25.29 29.97 11.87
N ALA A 41 -25.56 30.13 10.57
CA ALA A 41 -25.77 29.00 9.65
C ALA A 41 -24.51 28.13 9.49
N ALA A 42 -23.33 28.75 9.36
CA ALA A 42 -22.07 28.04 9.24
C ALA A 42 -21.59 27.38 10.55
N LEU A 43 -22.21 27.68 11.69
CA LEU A 43 -22.00 26.96 12.96
C LEU A 43 -23.02 25.84 13.20
N ASP A 44 -23.89 25.53 12.23
CA ASP A 44 -24.84 24.45 12.35
C ASP A 44 -24.14 23.09 12.58
N LYS A 45 -24.60 22.33 13.56
CA LYS A 45 -23.98 21.06 13.95
C LYS A 45 -24.09 20.00 12.84
N SER A 46 -25.21 19.95 12.13
CA SER A 46 -25.45 18.93 11.11
C SER A 46 -24.53 19.13 9.90
N LEU A 47 -24.22 20.38 9.58
CA LEU A 47 -23.23 20.74 8.57
C LEU A 47 -21.84 20.19 8.91
N TRP A 48 -21.32 20.48 10.10
CA TRP A 48 -19.99 20.02 10.51
C TRP A 48 -19.92 18.50 10.69
N GLU A 49 -20.99 17.87 11.19
CA GLU A 49 -21.07 16.41 11.29
C GLU A 49 -20.97 15.75 9.90
N ARG A 50 -21.72 16.27 8.93
CA ARG A 50 -21.69 15.80 7.54
C ARG A 50 -20.30 15.97 6.95
N LEU A 51 -19.73 17.17 7.01
CA LEU A 51 -18.39 17.47 6.49
C LEU A 51 -17.30 16.63 7.14
N TYR A 52 -17.40 16.39 8.46
CA TYR A 52 -16.45 15.56 9.18
C TYR A 52 -16.50 14.11 8.71
N ARG A 53 -17.69 13.52 8.69
CA ARG A 53 -17.90 12.11 8.32
C ARG A 53 -17.60 11.84 6.86
N SER A 54 -17.88 12.79 5.98
CA SER A 54 -17.58 12.65 4.56
C SER A 54 -16.08 12.75 4.30
N ARG A 55 -15.40 13.76 4.87
CA ARG A 55 -13.97 13.97 4.66
C ARG A 55 -13.10 12.91 5.35
N TYR A 56 -13.43 12.52 6.58
CA TYR A 56 -12.59 11.66 7.41
C TYR A 56 -13.15 10.24 7.49
N THR A 57 -12.85 9.45 6.47
CA THR A 57 -13.26 8.04 6.38
C THR A 57 -12.27 7.10 7.08
N HIS A 58 -11.04 7.57 7.30
CA HIS A 58 -9.99 6.85 8.00
C HIS A 58 -9.65 7.52 9.33
N CYS A 59 -9.49 6.72 10.38
CA CYS A 59 -8.99 7.20 11.67
C CYS A 59 -8.37 6.08 12.47
N ASP A 60 -7.50 6.44 13.42
CA ASP A 60 -7.20 5.59 14.56
C ASP A 60 -8.38 5.65 15.55
N GLU A 61 -8.98 4.50 15.86
CA GLU A 61 -10.22 4.43 16.66
C GLU A 61 -10.03 4.94 18.09
N SER A 62 -8.85 4.71 18.68
CA SER A 62 -8.53 5.19 20.02
C SER A 62 -8.41 6.71 20.06
N ARG A 63 -7.68 7.29 19.09
CA ARG A 63 -7.55 8.75 18.96
C ARG A 63 -8.87 9.43 18.62
N GLU A 64 -9.68 8.80 17.77
CA GLU A 64 -11.00 9.33 17.43
C GLU A 64 -11.94 9.34 18.65
N ALA A 65 -11.90 8.29 19.48
CA ALA A 65 -12.64 8.25 20.75
C ALA A 65 -12.17 9.34 21.71
N GLU A 66 -10.86 9.53 21.89
CA GLU A 66 -10.29 10.59 22.73
C GLU A 66 -10.67 11.98 22.21
N ARG A 67 -10.58 12.22 20.90
CA ARG A 67 -10.97 13.48 20.25
C ARG A 67 -12.44 13.80 20.49
N ARG A 68 -13.31 12.80 20.35
CA ARG A 68 -14.75 12.93 20.61
C ARG A 68 -15.03 13.28 22.07
N GLN A 69 -14.31 12.65 23.00
CA GLN A 69 -14.41 12.95 24.43
C GLN A 69 -13.96 14.38 24.75
N ARG A 70 -12.77 14.79 24.29
CA ARG A 70 -12.21 16.14 24.52
C ARG A 70 -13.09 17.25 23.92
N SER A 71 -13.70 16.99 22.76
CA SER A 71 -14.57 17.94 22.07
C SER A 71 -16.04 17.88 22.54
N ASN A 72 -16.38 17.00 23.48
CA ASN A 72 -17.77 16.74 23.89
C ASN A 72 -18.72 16.45 22.70
N GLY A 73 -18.19 15.78 21.66
CA GLY A 73 -18.91 15.50 20.42
C GLY A 73 -19.23 16.72 19.54
N ASP A 74 -18.56 17.87 19.73
CA ASP A 74 -18.65 19.01 18.82
C ASP A 74 -17.84 18.77 17.54
N TYR A 75 -18.54 18.45 16.45
CA TYR A 75 -17.93 18.16 15.15
C TYR A 75 -17.15 19.33 14.56
N HIS A 76 -17.51 20.59 14.87
CA HIS A 76 -16.73 21.74 14.41
C HIS A 76 -15.33 21.73 15.03
N SER A 77 -15.26 21.60 16.35
CA SER A 77 -13.99 21.49 17.08
C SER A 77 -13.16 20.29 16.61
N MET A 78 -13.79 19.12 16.45
CA MET A 78 -13.13 17.91 15.94
C MET A 78 -12.57 18.12 14.53
N PHE A 79 -13.32 18.76 13.64
CA PHE A 79 -12.89 19.06 12.27
C PHE A 79 -11.68 19.99 12.27
N ILE A 80 -11.71 21.08 13.04
CA ILE A 80 -10.59 22.03 13.12
C ILE A 80 -9.34 21.37 13.69
N GLU A 81 -9.47 20.50 14.69
CA GLU A 81 -8.35 19.72 15.21
C GLU A 81 -7.74 18.83 14.12
N ARG A 82 -8.57 18.04 13.42
CA ARG A 82 -8.12 17.17 12.32
C ARG A 82 -7.48 17.94 11.18
N TYR A 83 -8.06 19.05 10.79
CA TYR A 83 -7.53 19.90 9.72
C TYR A 83 -6.15 20.48 10.06
N LYS A 84 -5.85 20.74 11.34
CA LYS A 84 -4.49 21.14 11.77
C LYS A 84 -3.50 19.99 11.61
N THR A 85 -3.90 18.77 11.99
CA THR A 85 -3.08 17.56 11.80
C THR A 85 -2.82 17.31 10.32
N ASP A 86 -3.85 17.44 9.47
CA ASP A 86 -3.74 17.33 8.01
C ASP A 86 -2.66 18.27 7.44
N ARG A 87 -2.73 19.56 7.81
CA ARG A 87 -1.75 20.57 7.38
C ARG A 87 -0.34 20.30 7.92
N ALA A 88 -0.23 19.74 9.12
CA ALA A 88 1.06 19.34 9.66
C ALA A 88 1.66 18.18 8.86
N ALA A 89 0.86 17.15 8.56
CA ALA A 89 1.28 16.00 7.77
C ALA A 89 1.74 16.38 6.36
N LEU A 90 0.96 17.21 5.64
CA LEU A 90 1.35 17.66 4.30
C LEU A 90 2.65 18.48 4.29
N ARG A 91 2.90 19.29 5.34
CA ARG A 91 4.18 20.01 5.49
C ARG A 91 5.34 19.05 5.74
N LEU A 92 5.16 18.06 6.61
CA LEU A 92 6.19 17.05 6.89
C LEU A 92 6.45 16.16 5.66
N LEU A 93 5.41 15.78 4.92
CA LEU A 93 5.55 15.05 3.65
C LEU A 93 6.31 15.88 2.61
N THR A 94 6.00 17.17 2.49
CA THR A 94 6.76 18.09 1.63
C THR A 94 8.23 18.12 2.03
N TYR A 95 8.52 18.13 3.34
CA TYR A 95 9.87 18.11 3.84
C TYR A 95 10.61 16.81 3.49
N ILE A 96 10.01 15.63 3.72
CA ILE A 96 10.55 14.32 3.31
C ILE A 96 10.98 14.34 1.83
N ARG A 97 10.12 14.86 0.95
CA ARG A 97 10.40 14.95 -0.50
C ARG A 97 11.60 15.83 -0.84
N THR A 98 11.85 16.89 -0.06
CA THR A 98 12.91 17.88 -0.35
C THR A 98 14.24 17.59 0.33
N ILE A 99 14.27 16.64 1.27
CA ILE A 99 15.40 16.45 2.16
C ILE A 99 16.50 15.58 1.52
N HIS A 100 17.44 16.20 0.82
CA HIS A 100 18.56 15.46 0.22
C HIS A 100 19.71 15.20 1.20
N GLY A 101 20.29 14.00 1.19
CA GLY A 101 21.45 13.63 2.00
C GLY A 101 21.15 13.45 3.50
N HIS A 102 19.91 13.70 3.90
CA HIS A 102 19.39 13.57 5.26
C HIS A 102 18.35 12.44 5.36
N TYR A 103 18.64 11.31 4.72
CA TYR A 103 17.74 10.15 4.70
C TYR A 103 17.27 9.74 6.12
N ARG A 104 18.16 9.80 7.11
CA ARG A 104 17.84 9.62 8.53
C ARG A 104 16.75 10.56 9.04
N GLU A 105 16.84 11.85 8.73
CA GLU A 105 15.87 12.84 9.18
C GLU A 105 14.52 12.66 8.45
N GLY A 106 14.56 12.33 7.16
CA GLY A 106 13.37 11.92 6.40
C GLY A 106 12.67 10.69 7.03
N LEU A 107 13.43 9.67 7.41
CA LEU A 107 12.90 8.50 8.11
C LEU A 107 12.38 8.84 9.50
N SER A 108 13.05 9.71 10.26
CA SER A 108 12.58 10.17 11.57
C SER A 108 11.25 10.91 11.47
N ILE A 109 11.08 11.73 10.44
CA ILE A 109 9.84 12.46 10.18
C ILE A 109 8.74 11.50 9.71
N ALA A 110 9.09 10.52 8.88
CA ALA A 110 8.16 9.45 8.52
C ALA A 110 7.72 8.65 9.75
N SER A 111 8.64 8.30 10.66
CA SER A 111 8.32 7.73 11.98
C SER A 111 7.36 8.60 12.77
N GLN A 112 7.59 9.92 12.81
CA GLN A 112 6.68 10.83 13.48
C GLN A 112 5.27 10.75 12.89
N ILE A 113 5.12 10.87 11.56
CA ILE A 113 3.80 10.81 10.93
C ILE A 113 3.14 9.43 11.16
N VAL A 114 3.86 8.34 10.91
CA VAL A 114 3.32 6.98 11.00
C VAL A 114 2.90 6.64 12.43
N GLN A 115 3.72 6.99 13.43
CA GLN A 115 3.47 6.64 14.83
C GLN A 115 2.49 7.62 15.49
N GLU A 116 2.62 8.93 15.27
CA GLU A 116 1.84 9.96 15.98
C GLU A 116 0.56 10.40 15.25
N MET A 117 0.50 10.27 13.92
CA MET A 117 -0.65 10.68 13.13
C MET A 117 -1.39 9.46 12.53
N SER A 118 -0.67 8.48 11.99
CA SER A 118 -1.21 7.22 11.47
C SER A 118 -2.39 7.44 10.50
N PHE A 119 -3.46 6.64 10.58
CA PHE A 119 -4.65 6.77 9.73
C PHE A 119 -5.37 8.12 9.81
N ASP A 120 -5.04 8.97 10.80
CA ASP A 120 -5.69 10.28 10.92
C ASP A 120 -5.35 11.24 9.77
N VAL A 121 -4.29 10.94 9.01
CA VAL A 121 -3.87 11.77 7.87
C VAL A 121 -4.08 11.07 6.53
N TRP A 122 -4.68 9.88 6.53
CA TRP A 122 -4.86 9.08 5.31
C TRP A 122 -5.68 9.85 4.27
N ASP A 123 -6.85 10.36 4.64
CA ASP A 123 -7.78 11.02 3.72
C ASP A 123 -7.24 12.34 3.14
N VAL A 124 -6.24 12.98 3.77
CA VAL A 124 -5.59 14.17 3.20
C VAL A 124 -4.37 13.84 2.34
N VAL A 125 -3.68 12.73 2.63
CA VAL A 125 -2.50 12.31 1.86
C VAL A 125 -2.91 11.49 0.63
N GLU A 126 -4.02 10.75 0.67
CA GLU A 126 -4.49 9.95 -0.47
C GLU A 126 -4.70 10.78 -1.76
N PRO A 127 -5.34 11.97 -1.74
CA PRO A 127 -5.46 12.82 -2.91
C PRO A 127 -4.10 13.20 -3.54
N GLU A 128 -3.03 13.33 -2.74
CA GLU A 128 -1.69 13.61 -3.24
C GLU A 128 -1.16 12.49 -4.16
N THR A 129 -1.67 11.26 -4.04
CA THR A 129 -1.30 10.12 -4.90
C THR A 129 -1.91 10.17 -6.29
N GLN A 130 -2.90 11.04 -6.50
CA GLN A 130 -3.66 11.18 -7.75
C GLN A 130 -3.48 12.55 -8.41
N LEU A 131 -2.47 13.31 -8.00
CA LEU A 131 -2.22 14.63 -8.58
C LEU A 131 -2.02 14.56 -10.10
N PRO A 132 -2.53 15.53 -10.87
CA PRO A 132 -2.35 15.58 -12.32
C PRO A 132 -0.88 15.79 -12.64
N ILE A 133 -0.31 14.92 -13.48
CA ILE A 133 1.12 14.93 -13.85
C ILE A 133 1.37 15.72 -15.15
N PRO A 134 2.62 16.06 -15.53
CA PRO A 134 2.87 16.70 -16.82
C PRO A 134 2.41 15.87 -18.02
N LYS A 135 1.86 16.53 -19.05
CA LYS A 135 1.22 15.88 -20.21
C LYS A 135 2.14 14.90 -20.95
N VAL A 136 3.45 15.16 -20.96
CA VAL A 136 4.46 14.30 -21.61
C VAL A 136 4.54 12.90 -20.99
N PHE A 137 4.08 12.73 -19.75
CA PHE A 137 4.03 11.43 -19.07
C PHE A 137 2.65 10.76 -19.14
N ARG A 138 1.65 11.44 -19.70
CA ARG A 138 0.28 10.97 -19.66
C ARG A 138 0.00 9.95 -20.76
N ASP A 139 -0.85 8.97 -20.46
CA ASP A 139 -1.42 8.10 -21.47
C ASP A 139 -2.54 8.84 -22.23
N PRO A 140 -2.37 9.15 -23.53
CA PRO A 140 -3.42 9.83 -24.29
C PRO A 140 -4.70 8.99 -24.42
N THR A 141 -4.65 7.69 -24.14
CA THR A 141 -5.80 6.78 -24.25
C THR A 141 -6.59 6.63 -22.94
N SER A 142 -6.01 6.98 -21.79
CA SER A 142 -6.61 6.69 -20.48
C SER A 142 -6.55 7.82 -19.46
N GLU A 143 -5.77 8.87 -19.70
CA GLU A 143 -5.63 10.01 -18.77
C GLU A 143 -6.16 11.30 -19.40
N ASP A 144 -6.74 12.17 -18.57
CA ASP A 144 -7.23 13.49 -18.99
C ASP A 144 -6.06 14.35 -19.47
N MET A 145 -6.11 14.86 -20.70
CA MET A 145 -5.07 15.68 -21.31
C MET A 145 -5.33 17.19 -21.17
N GLU A 146 -6.50 17.59 -20.68
CA GLU A 146 -6.91 18.98 -20.49
C GLU A 146 -6.50 19.51 -19.12
N GLU A 147 -6.54 18.66 -18.08
CA GLU A 147 -6.21 19.04 -16.71
C GLU A 147 -4.79 19.61 -16.57
N GLU A 148 -4.61 20.73 -15.86
CA GLU A 148 -3.29 21.32 -15.64
C GLU A 148 -2.45 20.48 -14.67
N ALA A 149 -1.17 20.30 -15.00
CA ALA A 149 -0.26 19.54 -14.15
C ALA A 149 -0.03 20.25 -12.81
N ALA A 150 -0.19 19.51 -11.71
CA ALA A 150 0.16 20.03 -10.40
C ALA A 150 1.68 20.19 -10.26
N PRO A 151 2.16 21.21 -9.54
CA PRO A 151 3.60 21.38 -9.29
C PRO A 151 4.20 20.16 -8.60
N HIS A 152 5.30 19.66 -9.17
CA HIS A 152 6.05 18.49 -8.67
C HIS A 152 5.16 17.25 -8.48
N ALA A 153 4.16 17.04 -9.34
CA ALA A 153 3.16 15.98 -9.19
C ALA A 153 3.79 14.60 -9.04
N LEU A 154 4.75 14.21 -9.90
CA LEU A 154 5.38 12.89 -9.86
C LEU A 154 6.00 12.57 -8.48
N PRO A 155 6.96 13.34 -7.95
CA PRO A 155 7.55 13.03 -6.64
C PRO A 155 6.54 13.19 -5.49
N ARG A 156 5.54 14.07 -5.59
CA ARG A 156 4.46 14.14 -4.59
C ARG A 156 3.65 12.85 -4.56
N ARG A 157 3.25 12.32 -5.72
CA ARG A 157 2.54 11.04 -5.83
C ARG A 157 3.35 9.89 -5.25
N PHE A 158 4.64 9.82 -5.58
CA PHE A 158 5.54 8.78 -5.07
C PHE A 158 5.61 8.81 -3.54
N TRP A 159 5.99 9.95 -2.95
CA TRP A 159 6.19 10.05 -1.51
C TRP A 159 4.88 9.94 -0.72
N ALA A 160 3.78 10.45 -1.25
CA ALA A 160 2.45 10.25 -0.67
C ALA A 160 2.09 8.76 -0.62
N ARG A 161 2.29 8.03 -1.72
CA ARG A 161 2.04 6.58 -1.79
C ARG A 161 2.94 5.81 -0.83
N SER A 162 4.24 6.13 -0.80
CA SER A 162 5.17 5.49 0.15
C SER A 162 4.78 5.76 1.60
N LEU A 163 4.30 6.97 1.93
CA LEU A 163 3.84 7.31 3.28
C LEU A 163 2.55 6.58 3.67
N LEU A 164 1.54 6.54 2.80
CA LEU A 164 0.30 5.78 3.04
C LEU A 164 0.60 4.28 3.19
N GLY A 165 1.47 3.74 2.33
CA GLY A 165 1.97 2.38 2.44
C GLY A 165 2.64 2.13 3.80
N ALA A 166 3.49 3.04 4.25
CA ALA A 166 4.15 2.93 5.56
C ALA A 166 3.14 2.98 6.73
N ILE A 167 2.11 3.84 6.66
CA ILE A 167 1.01 3.90 7.65
C ILE A 167 0.28 2.55 7.69
N GLY A 168 -0.13 2.03 6.53
CA GLY A 168 -0.85 0.76 6.43
C GLY A 168 -0.02 -0.42 6.90
N ARG A 169 1.26 -0.49 6.53
CA ARG A 169 2.15 -1.61 6.89
C ARG A 169 2.53 -1.56 8.36
N ASN A 170 2.80 -0.40 8.93
CA ASN A 170 2.98 -0.25 10.37
C ASN A 170 1.75 -0.78 11.13
N TYR A 171 0.54 -0.40 10.70
CA TYR A 171 -0.69 -0.92 11.30
C TYR A 171 -0.79 -2.44 11.22
N ALA A 172 -0.53 -3.02 10.04
CA ALA A 172 -0.56 -4.47 9.83
C ALA A 172 0.46 -5.18 10.74
N LEU A 173 1.72 -4.72 10.75
CA LEU A 173 2.77 -5.29 11.59
C LEU A 173 2.46 -5.17 13.08
N ARG A 174 1.90 -4.05 13.55
CA ARG A 174 1.50 -3.89 14.96
C ARG A 174 0.40 -4.87 15.36
N LYS A 175 -0.51 -5.21 14.44
CA LYS A 175 -1.55 -6.23 14.65
C LYS A 175 -0.94 -7.62 14.66
N TRP A 176 -0.07 -7.93 13.71
CA TRP A 176 0.60 -9.22 13.63
C TRP A 176 1.56 -9.49 14.79
N HIS A 177 2.31 -8.49 15.24
CA HIS A 177 3.21 -8.61 16.37
C HIS A 177 2.47 -8.85 17.69
N ARG A 178 1.25 -8.30 17.83
CA ARG A 178 0.39 -8.55 18.99
C ARG A 178 -0.10 -9.98 19.08
N LEU A 179 -0.14 -10.75 17.99
CA LEU A 179 -0.52 -12.18 18.01
C LEU A 179 0.39 -13.02 18.91
N ASN A 180 1.58 -12.52 19.27
CA ASN A 180 2.47 -13.19 20.23
C ASN A 180 2.02 -13.00 21.70
N LEU A 181 1.02 -12.17 21.98
CA LEU A 181 0.50 -11.91 23.32
C LEU A 181 -0.68 -12.85 23.63
N PRO A 182 -0.81 -13.33 24.88
CA PRO A 182 -1.83 -14.32 25.26
C PRO A 182 -3.29 -13.82 25.15
N ASP A 183 -3.52 -12.51 25.00
CA ASP A 183 -4.86 -11.89 24.92
C ASP A 183 -4.91 -10.82 23.81
N HIS A 184 -4.48 -11.20 22.60
CA HIS A 184 -4.17 -10.24 21.54
C HIS A 184 -5.41 -9.47 21.00
N GLY A 185 -6.60 -10.10 20.96
CA GLY A 185 -7.85 -9.44 20.55
C GLY A 185 -7.97 -9.19 19.04
N GLU A 186 -6.91 -9.41 18.26
CA GLU A 186 -6.97 -9.45 16.80
C GLU A 186 -7.84 -10.61 16.31
N THR A 187 -8.35 -10.41 15.10
CA THR A 187 -9.21 -11.35 14.39
C THR A 187 -8.54 -11.83 13.10
N PHE A 188 -9.10 -12.88 12.49
CA PHE A 188 -8.68 -13.28 11.14
C PHE A 188 -8.85 -12.16 10.08
N ASP A 189 -9.71 -11.16 10.34
CA ASP A 189 -9.85 -9.99 9.46
C ASP A 189 -8.58 -9.14 9.49
N ASP A 190 -8.07 -8.84 10.70
CA ASP A 190 -6.83 -8.09 10.90
C ASP A 190 -5.64 -8.78 10.24
N VAL A 191 -5.60 -10.12 10.29
CA VAL A 191 -4.52 -10.93 9.73
C VAL A 191 -4.44 -10.77 8.22
N LEU A 192 -5.50 -11.12 7.46
CA LEU A 192 -5.39 -11.05 6.00
C LEU A 192 -5.54 -9.64 5.43
N ALA A 193 -6.37 -8.78 6.01
CA ALA A 193 -6.53 -7.40 5.52
C ALA A 193 -5.19 -6.65 5.54
N GLY A 194 -4.32 -6.94 6.52
CA GLY A 194 -2.98 -6.37 6.66
C GLY A 194 -2.09 -6.58 5.43
N PHE A 195 -2.25 -7.67 4.68
CA PHE A 195 -1.45 -7.89 3.46
C PHE A 195 -1.72 -6.83 2.39
N SER A 196 -2.93 -6.24 2.34
CA SER A 196 -3.27 -5.17 1.38
C SER A 196 -2.35 -3.94 1.52
N ALA A 197 -1.82 -3.69 2.73
CA ALA A 197 -0.91 -2.57 2.96
C ALA A 197 0.41 -2.68 2.19
N PHE A 198 0.83 -3.89 1.81
CA PHE A 198 2.03 -4.12 1.00
C PHE A 198 1.80 -3.81 -0.49
N GLN A 199 0.55 -3.60 -0.89
CA GLN A 199 0.14 -3.08 -2.19
C GLN A 199 -0.28 -1.59 -2.10
N ASP A 200 0.16 -0.88 -1.06
CA ASP A 200 -0.18 0.52 -0.76
C ASP A 200 -1.71 0.77 -0.71
N ARG A 201 -2.48 -0.22 -0.26
CA ARG A 201 -3.93 -0.13 -0.04
C ARG A 201 -4.27 -0.18 1.46
N SER A 202 -5.26 0.58 1.89
CA SER A 202 -5.71 0.58 3.27
C SER A 202 -6.25 -0.80 3.67
N PRO A 203 -5.76 -1.44 4.75
CA PRO A 203 -6.42 -2.61 5.32
C PRO A 203 -7.89 -2.34 5.70
N LYS A 204 -8.23 -1.08 6.06
CA LYS A 204 -9.60 -0.67 6.40
C LYS A 204 -10.53 -0.69 5.20
N GLU A 205 -10.04 -0.43 3.98
CA GLU A 205 -10.85 -0.58 2.76
C GLU A 205 -11.27 -2.03 2.53
N ALA A 206 -10.37 -2.99 2.76
CA ALA A 206 -10.69 -4.41 2.61
C ALA A 206 -11.78 -4.85 3.61
N ILE A 207 -11.68 -4.36 4.85
CA ILE A 207 -12.69 -4.59 5.89
C ILE A 207 -14.03 -3.94 5.52
N ALA A 208 -14.03 -2.69 5.06
CA ALA A 208 -15.26 -2.00 4.65
C ALA A 208 -15.96 -2.69 3.46
N ARG A 209 -15.19 -3.23 2.50
CA ARG A 209 -15.74 -4.04 1.41
C ARG A 209 -16.37 -5.34 1.92
N LEU A 210 -15.76 -5.98 2.91
CA LEU A 210 -16.30 -7.17 3.55
C LEU A 210 -17.58 -6.86 4.37
N ASP A 211 -17.64 -5.69 5.03
CA ASP A 211 -18.85 -5.18 5.67
C ASP A 211 -19.99 -4.99 4.66
N ALA A 212 -19.70 -4.39 3.50
CA ALA A 212 -20.67 -4.22 2.42
C ALA A 212 -21.19 -5.56 1.87
N LEU A 213 -20.29 -6.53 1.65
CA LEU A 213 -20.66 -7.90 1.24
C LEU A 213 -21.54 -8.60 2.27
N ALA A 214 -21.25 -8.44 3.57
CA ALA A 214 -22.08 -9.01 4.62
C ALA A 214 -23.46 -8.35 4.69
N ALA A 215 -23.54 -7.03 4.50
CA ALA A 215 -24.83 -6.32 4.42
C ALA A 215 -25.67 -6.82 3.23
N GLU A 216 -25.03 -7.07 2.09
CA GLU A 216 -25.68 -7.66 0.91
C GLU A 216 -26.13 -9.10 1.14
N CYS A 217 -25.28 -9.92 1.78
CA CYS A 217 -25.63 -11.28 2.19
C CYS A 217 -26.86 -11.28 3.11
N ARG A 218 -26.88 -10.41 4.13
CA ARG A 218 -28.01 -10.25 5.05
C ARG A 218 -29.31 -9.93 4.30
N ARG A 219 -29.28 -9.00 3.34
CA ARG A 219 -30.45 -8.66 2.51
C ARG A 219 -30.91 -9.86 1.68
N SER A 220 -29.97 -10.57 1.05
CA SER A 220 -30.27 -11.76 0.23
C SER A 220 -30.91 -12.88 1.06
N LEU A 221 -30.34 -13.23 2.22
CA LEU A 221 -30.86 -14.26 3.11
C LEU A 221 -32.24 -13.91 3.67
N THR A 222 -32.44 -12.65 4.08
CA THR A 222 -33.73 -12.16 4.56
C THR A 222 -34.80 -12.25 3.47
N SER A 223 -34.45 -11.93 2.22
CA SER A 223 -35.37 -12.05 1.08
C SER A 223 -35.75 -13.49 0.74
N GLN A 224 -34.89 -14.45 1.09
CA GLN A 224 -35.13 -15.89 0.96
C GLN A 224 -35.91 -16.49 2.15
N GLY A 225 -36.26 -15.67 3.15
CA GLY A 225 -36.96 -16.13 4.35
C GLY A 225 -36.07 -16.93 5.31
N ILE A 226 -34.74 -16.79 5.23
CA ILE A 226 -33.80 -17.45 6.13
C ILE A 226 -33.71 -16.64 7.43
N GLU A 227 -33.97 -17.29 8.55
CA GLU A 227 -33.93 -16.65 9.87
C GLU A 227 -32.49 -16.44 10.34
N LEU A 228 -32.17 -15.21 10.77
CA LEU A 228 -30.84 -14.82 11.24
C LEU A 228 -30.80 -14.66 12.77
N ASP A 229 -31.96 -14.50 13.41
CA ASP A 229 -32.06 -14.36 14.85
C ASP A 229 -32.03 -15.74 15.51
N ARG A 230 -30.93 -16.01 16.21
CA ARG A 230 -30.67 -17.27 16.91
C ARG A 230 -31.70 -17.63 17.97
N GLU A 231 -32.46 -16.65 18.48
CA GLU A 231 -33.45 -16.87 19.54
C GLU A 231 -34.78 -17.41 18.97
N LYS A 232 -34.95 -17.40 17.64
CA LYS A 232 -36.18 -17.84 17.01
C LYS A 232 -36.14 -19.34 16.67
N PRO A 233 -37.27 -20.07 16.81
CA PRO A 233 -37.33 -21.50 16.53
C PRO A 233 -37.00 -21.90 15.08
N ALA A 234 -37.11 -20.97 14.14
CA ALA A 234 -36.81 -21.19 12.73
C ALA A 234 -35.30 -21.05 12.41
N TYR A 235 -34.47 -20.70 13.39
CA TYR A 235 -33.03 -20.60 13.22
C TYR A 235 -32.41 -21.98 13.00
N ASP A 236 -31.82 -22.18 11.83
CA ASP A 236 -31.09 -23.39 11.46
C ASP A 236 -29.67 -22.98 11.03
N LEU A 237 -28.70 -23.26 11.90
CA LEU A 237 -27.29 -22.90 11.69
C LEU A 237 -26.71 -23.56 10.44
N LEU A 238 -27.09 -24.81 10.15
CA LEU A 238 -26.57 -25.54 9.00
C LEU A 238 -27.14 -24.97 7.70
N ALA A 239 -28.45 -24.75 7.64
CA ALA A 239 -29.09 -24.12 6.49
C ALA A 239 -28.55 -22.71 6.26
N LEU A 240 -28.34 -21.93 7.33
CA LEU A 240 -27.75 -20.59 7.26
C LEU A 240 -26.32 -20.63 6.72
N ALA A 241 -25.46 -21.52 7.25
CA ALA A 241 -24.09 -21.69 6.76
C ALA A 241 -24.05 -22.04 5.27
N GLN A 242 -24.88 -23.01 4.84
CA GLN A 242 -24.99 -23.41 3.45
C GLN A 242 -25.47 -22.26 2.55
N ALA A 243 -26.44 -21.48 3.00
CA ALA A 243 -26.97 -20.34 2.26
C ALA A 243 -25.94 -19.21 2.11
N MET A 244 -25.17 -18.91 3.17
CA MET A 244 -24.03 -17.98 3.09
C MET A 244 -22.97 -18.49 2.10
N GLY A 245 -22.66 -19.80 2.10
CA GLY A 245 -21.71 -20.37 1.15
C GLY A 245 -22.21 -20.30 -0.31
N LYS A 246 -23.52 -20.50 -0.52
CA LYS A 246 -24.16 -20.27 -1.83
C LYS A 246 -24.09 -18.81 -2.25
N PHE A 247 -24.34 -17.87 -1.33
CA PHE A 247 -24.23 -16.44 -1.58
C PHE A 247 -22.80 -16.06 -2.03
N VAL A 248 -21.76 -16.46 -1.29
CA VAL A 248 -20.36 -16.18 -1.65
C VAL A 248 -20.02 -16.66 -3.08
N ARG A 249 -20.51 -17.83 -3.48
CA ARG A 249 -20.34 -18.34 -4.85
C ARG A 249 -21.17 -17.58 -5.88
N ALA A 250 -22.40 -17.20 -5.56
CA ALA A 250 -23.26 -16.38 -6.43
C ALA A 250 -22.66 -14.99 -6.68
N GLU A 251 -21.95 -14.45 -5.69
CA GLU A 251 -21.15 -13.24 -5.83
C GLU A 251 -19.90 -13.46 -6.72
N GLY A 252 -19.61 -14.68 -7.19
CA GLY A 252 -18.51 -14.93 -8.13
C GLY A 252 -17.17 -15.28 -7.47
N PHE A 253 -17.12 -15.49 -6.16
CA PHE A 253 -15.93 -16.02 -5.50
C PHE A 253 -15.80 -17.52 -5.78
N SER A 254 -14.62 -17.94 -6.27
CA SER A 254 -14.32 -19.34 -6.57
C SER A 254 -12.87 -19.69 -6.22
N ALA A 255 -12.59 -20.98 -6.02
CA ALA A 255 -11.23 -21.44 -5.78
C ALA A 255 -10.42 -21.36 -7.07
N ALA A 256 -9.15 -20.97 -6.97
CA ALA A 256 -8.20 -21.02 -8.08
C ALA A 256 -7.95 -22.48 -8.49
N ARG A 257 -8.43 -22.86 -9.68
CA ARG A 257 -8.35 -24.24 -10.21
C ARG A 257 -7.20 -24.45 -11.20
N THR A 258 -6.71 -23.38 -11.81
CA THR A 258 -5.61 -23.46 -12.78
C THR A 258 -4.31 -23.06 -12.11
N ARG A 259 -3.18 -23.54 -12.65
CA ARG A 259 -1.87 -23.15 -12.15
C ARG A 259 -1.67 -21.64 -12.27
N GLU A 260 -2.11 -21.01 -13.35
CA GLU A 260 -1.94 -19.58 -13.61
C GLU A 260 -2.69 -18.74 -12.58
N THR A 261 -3.93 -19.13 -12.25
CA THR A 261 -4.74 -18.43 -11.24
C THR A 261 -4.21 -18.70 -9.83
N PHE A 262 -3.80 -19.93 -9.52
CA PHE A 262 -3.25 -20.26 -8.21
C PHE A 262 -1.90 -19.58 -7.94
N MET A 263 -1.06 -19.51 -8.97
CA MET A 263 0.29 -18.93 -8.94
C MET A 263 0.31 -17.42 -9.21
N ASN A 264 -0.85 -16.77 -9.34
CA ASN A 264 -0.91 -15.32 -9.45
C ASN A 264 -0.63 -14.70 -8.07
N PRO A 265 0.46 -13.93 -7.89
CA PRO A 265 0.77 -13.30 -6.61
C PRO A 265 -0.32 -12.33 -6.13
N LEU A 266 -1.08 -11.72 -7.05
CA LEU A 266 -2.15 -10.78 -6.68
C LEU A 266 -3.32 -11.46 -5.97
N ASN A 267 -3.53 -12.77 -6.16
CA ASN A 267 -4.59 -13.52 -5.49
C ASN A 267 -4.33 -13.76 -4.00
N GLN A 268 -3.16 -13.34 -3.48
CA GLN A 268 -2.83 -13.41 -2.05
C GLN A 268 -3.37 -12.20 -1.26
N PHE A 269 -3.80 -11.13 -1.95
CA PHE A 269 -4.05 -9.83 -1.34
C PHE A 269 -5.54 -9.45 -1.40
N PRO A 270 -6.20 -9.14 -0.27
CA PRO A 270 -7.62 -8.80 -0.24
C PRO A 270 -8.02 -7.64 -1.14
N CYS A 271 -7.18 -6.60 -1.24
CA CYS A 271 -7.46 -5.46 -2.13
C CYS A 271 -7.64 -5.85 -3.61
N HIS A 272 -7.07 -6.97 -4.05
CA HIS A 272 -7.20 -7.48 -5.41
C HIS A 272 -8.39 -8.44 -5.56
N PHE A 273 -8.50 -9.47 -4.71
CA PHE A 273 -9.58 -10.46 -4.88
C PHE A 273 -10.96 -9.96 -4.42
N LEU A 274 -11.03 -8.90 -3.60
CA LEU A 274 -12.26 -8.15 -3.30
C LEU A 274 -12.53 -7.02 -4.33
N GLY A 275 -11.80 -6.97 -5.45
CA GLY A 275 -12.02 -6.00 -6.51
C GLY A 275 -13.32 -6.23 -7.30
N LEU A 276 -13.58 -5.36 -8.28
CA LEU A 276 -14.78 -5.42 -9.13
C LEU A 276 -14.86 -6.74 -9.93
N ALA A 277 -13.73 -7.22 -10.44
CA ALA A 277 -13.61 -8.49 -11.13
C ALA A 277 -13.25 -9.61 -10.15
N ARG A 278 -14.14 -9.84 -9.16
CA ARG A 278 -13.98 -10.85 -8.10
C ARG A 278 -13.32 -12.11 -8.66
N SER A 279 -12.17 -12.45 -8.10
CA SER A 279 -11.25 -13.38 -8.76
C SER A 279 -11.38 -14.80 -8.19
N SER A 280 -11.02 -15.77 -9.03
CA SER A 280 -10.64 -17.09 -8.54
C SER A 280 -9.41 -16.94 -7.65
N THR A 281 -9.53 -17.27 -6.37
CA THR A 281 -8.52 -16.97 -5.33
C THR A 281 -8.14 -18.21 -4.53
N LEU A 282 -7.20 -18.08 -3.60
CA LEU A 282 -6.76 -19.19 -2.78
C LEU A 282 -7.84 -19.65 -1.79
N PRO A 283 -7.81 -20.93 -1.36
CA PRO A 283 -8.70 -21.44 -0.31
C PRO A 283 -8.70 -20.59 0.97
N ILE A 284 -7.53 -20.14 1.44
CA ILE A 284 -7.42 -19.30 2.63
C ILE A 284 -8.16 -17.96 2.46
N SER A 285 -8.09 -17.37 1.27
CA SER A 285 -8.76 -16.11 0.94
C SER A 285 -10.28 -16.28 0.87
N LEU A 286 -10.76 -17.41 0.33
CA LEU A 286 -12.21 -17.73 0.32
C LEU A 286 -12.76 -17.95 1.71
N VAL A 287 -12.04 -18.73 2.54
CA VAL A 287 -12.43 -18.94 3.95
C VAL A 287 -12.44 -17.62 4.71
N TRP A 288 -11.52 -16.71 4.42
CA TRP A 288 -11.51 -15.38 5.00
C TRP A 288 -12.76 -14.57 4.63
N VAL A 289 -13.15 -14.53 3.35
CA VAL A 289 -14.40 -13.85 2.92
C VAL A 289 -15.62 -14.49 3.60
N PHE A 290 -15.73 -15.82 3.57
CA PHE A 290 -16.87 -16.53 4.14
C PHE A 290 -16.97 -16.35 5.66
N SER A 291 -15.89 -16.63 6.41
CA SER A 291 -15.87 -16.44 7.87
C SER A 291 -16.09 -14.99 8.28
N GLY A 292 -15.56 -14.04 7.51
CA GLY A 292 -15.80 -12.62 7.67
C GLY A 292 -17.28 -12.24 7.56
N ILE A 293 -17.99 -12.77 6.57
CA ILE A 293 -19.44 -12.59 6.41
C ILE A 293 -20.19 -13.25 7.57
N CYS A 294 -19.88 -14.52 7.89
CA CYS A 294 -20.51 -15.24 9.00
C CYS A 294 -20.48 -14.44 10.31
N ARG A 295 -19.31 -13.91 10.69
CA ARG A 295 -19.13 -13.16 11.94
C ARG A 295 -19.95 -11.87 11.98
N ARG A 296 -20.03 -11.15 10.87
CA ARG A 296 -20.88 -9.93 10.73
C ARG A 296 -22.38 -10.24 10.78
N LEU A 297 -22.76 -11.48 10.49
CA LEU A 297 -24.12 -11.97 10.63
C LEU A 297 -24.40 -12.61 12.00
N GLY A 298 -23.42 -12.64 12.90
CA GLY A 298 -23.54 -13.17 14.26
C GLY A 298 -23.19 -14.66 14.41
N VAL A 299 -22.62 -15.28 13.36
CA VAL A 299 -22.19 -16.68 13.35
C VAL A 299 -20.70 -16.76 13.67
N GLN A 300 -20.33 -17.53 14.70
CA GLN A 300 -18.94 -17.77 15.08
C GLN A 300 -18.27 -18.68 14.05
N ALA A 301 -17.37 -18.12 13.24
CA ALA A 301 -16.73 -18.81 12.14
C ALA A 301 -15.23 -18.44 12.08
N GLU A 302 -14.38 -19.45 12.03
CA GLU A 302 -12.92 -19.32 12.09
C GLU A 302 -12.22 -20.31 11.16
N PRO A 303 -11.04 -19.98 10.61
CA PRO A 303 -10.33 -20.89 9.71
C PRO A 303 -9.72 -22.08 10.46
N THR A 304 -9.53 -23.20 9.77
CA THR A 304 -8.72 -24.35 10.23
C THR A 304 -7.36 -24.39 9.53
N ASN A 305 -6.41 -25.14 10.10
CA ASN A 305 -5.07 -25.35 9.54
C ASN A 305 -4.90 -26.77 8.97
N THR A 306 -5.87 -27.25 8.19
CA THR A 306 -5.79 -28.56 7.56
C THR A 306 -4.71 -28.61 6.48
N PRO A 307 -3.84 -29.61 6.38
CA PRO A 307 -2.88 -29.69 5.27
C PRO A 307 -3.57 -29.73 3.90
N GLY A 308 -3.04 -28.97 2.92
CA GLY A 308 -3.53 -28.99 1.53
C GLY A 308 -4.81 -28.19 1.25
N THR A 309 -5.62 -27.88 2.26
CA THR A 309 -6.87 -27.09 2.11
C THR A 309 -7.12 -26.22 3.35
N VAL A 310 -8.05 -25.27 3.30
CA VAL A 310 -8.47 -24.50 4.48
C VAL A 310 -9.98 -24.67 4.60
N PHE A 311 -10.45 -25.17 5.73
CA PHE A 311 -11.88 -25.22 6.03
C PHE A 311 -12.28 -24.04 6.91
N CYS A 312 -13.58 -23.78 6.96
CA CYS A 312 -14.19 -22.91 7.95
C CYS A 312 -14.81 -23.77 9.06
N HIS A 313 -14.34 -23.60 10.29
CA HIS A 313 -14.99 -24.13 11.47
C HIS A 313 -16.07 -23.14 11.93
N ILE A 314 -17.29 -23.62 12.09
CA ILE A 314 -18.41 -22.83 12.62
C ILE A 314 -18.81 -23.42 13.97
N THR A 315 -18.66 -22.62 15.02
CA THR A 315 -18.98 -23.04 16.39
C THR A 315 -20.47 -22.88 16.64
N SER A 316 -21.10 -23.96 17.09
CA SER A 316 -22.52 -23.92 17.44
C SER A 316 -22.71 -23.19 18.78
N PRO A 317 -23.64 -22.22 18.88
CA PRO A 317 -23.97 -21.60 20.15
C PRO A 317 -24.72 -22.56 21.09
N ASP A 318 -25.39 -23.57 20.54
CA ASP A 318 -26.07 -24.62 21.29
C ASP A 318 -25.17 -25.87 21.37
N PRO A 319 -24.72 -26.29 22.58
CA PRO A 319 -23.93 -27.49 22.76
C PRO A 319 -24.60 -28.79 22.31
N GLN A 320 -25.93 -28.81 22.14
CA GLN A 320 -26.67 -29.97 21.61
C GLN A 320 -26.54 -30.08 20.10
N HIS A 321 -26.28 -28.97 19.42
CA HIS A 321 -25.98 -28.92 18.00
C HIS A 321 -24.47 -29.02 17.81
N GLY A 322 -24.04 -29.92 16.91
CA GLY A 322 -22.65 -30.10 16.56
C GLY A 322 -22.03 -28.86 15.94
N ASP A 323 -20.73 -28.63 16.19
CA ASP A 323 -19.95 -27.68 15.39
C ASP A 323 -19.92 -28.14 13.92
N ILE A 324 -19.75 -27.20 12.99
CA ILE A 324 -19.76 -27.49 11.56
C ILE A 324 -18.37 -27.26 10.97
N LEU A 325 -17.87 -28.22 10.19
CA LEU A 325 -16.72 -28.04 9.33
C LEU A 325 -17.18 -27.87 7.89
N PHE A 326 -16.88 -26.72 7.29
CA PHE A 326 -17.34 -26.39 5.95
C PHE A 326 -16.18 -26.12 4.98
N ASP A 327 -16.13 -26.90 3.91
CA ASP A 327 -15.34 -26.60 2.72
C ASP A 327 -16.07 -25.62 1.81
N ILE A 328 -15.63 -24.35 1.83
CA ILE A 328 -16.19 -23.32 0.95
C ILE A 328 -15.73 -23.47 -0.51
N CYS A 329 -14.60 -24.15 -0.74
CA CYS A 329 -14.01 -24.31 -2.07
C CYS A 329 -14.78 -25.33 -2.91
N GLU A 330 -15.37 -26.31 -2.24
CA GLU A 330 -16.10 -27.41 -2.84
C GLU A 330 -17.62 -27.29 -2.67
N ILE A 331 -18.36 -28.14 -3.39
CA ILE A 331 -19.84 -28.21 -3.34
C ILE A 331 -20.31 -29.28 -2.33
N TYR A 332 -19.38 -29.85 -1.55
CA TYR A 332 -19.71 -30.88 -0.57
C TYR A 332 -20.58 -30.34 0.56
N GLN A 333 -21.37 -31.25 1.14
CA GLN A 333 -22.18 -30.96 2.32
C GLN A 333 -21.25 -30.68 3.51
N PRO A 334 -21.51 -29.65 4.32
CA PRO A 334 -20.76 -29.41 5.55
C PRO A 334 -20.83 -30.63 6.49
N VAL A 335 -19.75 -30.91 7.21
CA VAL A 335 -19.69 -31.97 8.21
C VAL A 335 -20.17 -31.41 9.54
N VAL A 336 -21.21 -31.99 10.13
CA VAL A 336 -21.72 -31.64 11.47
C VAL A 336 -21.13 -32.63 12.47
N PHE A 337 -20.34 -32.14 13.43
CA PHE A 337 -19.63 -33.00 14.36
C PHE A 337 -20.54 -33.52 15.47
N SER A 338 -20.50 -34.83 15.74
CA SER A 338 -21.32 -35.43 16.81
C SER A 338 -20.68 -35.32 18.20
N THR A 339 -19.40 -34.98 18.26
CA THR A 339 -18.56 -35.06 19.46
C THR A 339 -17.54 -33.93 19.52
N LYS A 340 -16.91 -33.73 20.68
CA LYS A 340 -15.78 -32.80 20.88
C LYS A 340 -14.42 -33.50 20.87
N ASP A 341 -14.39 -34.83 20.79
CA ASP A 341 -13.16 -35.60 20.69
C ASP A 341 -12.46 -35.35 19.35
N VAL A 342 -11.17 -35.05 19.38
CA VAL A 342 -10.39 -34.68 18.20
C VAL A 342 -10.33 -35.83 17.19
N GLN A 343 -10.10 -37.05 17.67
CA GLN A 343 -9.90 -38.22 16.80
C GLN A 343 -11.22 -38.62 16.12
N ALA A 344 -12.32 -38.55 16.84
CA ALA A 344 -13.64 -38.77 16.26
C ALA A 344 -14.02 -37.69 15.24
N ARG A 345 -13.74 -36.40 15.49
CA ARG A 345 -13.94 -35.33 14.50
C ARG A 345 -13.11 -35.53 13.24
N LEU A 346 -11.84 -35.93 13.38
CA LEU A 346 -10.99 -36.27 12.24
C LEU A 346 -11.61 -37.41 11.43
N ALA A 347 -12.08 -38.47 12.10
CA ALA A 347 -12.74 -39.59 11.43
C ALA A 347 -14.05 -39.18 10.72
N GLU A 348 -14.89 -38.36 11.38
CA GLU A 348 -16.14 -37.82 10.82
C GLU A 348 -15.89 -36.95 9.58
N ALA A 349 -14.78 -36.19 9.58
CA ALA A 349 -14.35 -35.40 8.44
C ALA A 349 -13.57 -36.20 7.36
N GLY A 350 -13.42 -37.51 7.52
CA GLY A 350 -12.68 -38.37 6.59
C GLY A 350 -11.17 -38.11 6.57
N MET A 351 -10.62 -37.54 7.65
CA MET A 351 -9.21 -37.19 7.79
C MET A 351 -8.39 -38.27 8.51
N SER A 352 -7.08 -38.27 8.28
CA SER A 352 -6.15 -39.14 9.00
C SER A 352 -6.05 -38.74 10.48
N SER A 353 -6.00 -39.73 11.38
CA SER A 353 -5.72 -39.53 12.81
C SER A 353 -4.35 -38.89 13.11
N SER A 354 -3.45 -38.86 12.12
CA SER A 354 -2.14 -38.21 12.20
C SER A 354 -2.19 -36.69 12.10
N TYR A 355 -3.32 -36.11 11.67
CA TYR A 355 -3.47 -34.66 11.59
C TYR A 355 -3.54 -34.01 12.96
N ALA A 356 -3.03 -32.78 13.03
CA ALA A 356 -3.06 -31.97 14.23
C ALA A 356 -4.48 -31.51 14.56
N ARG A 357 -4.70 -31.13 15.83
CA ARG A 357 -6.01 -30.70 16.34
C ARG A 357 -6.62 -29.55 15.54
N ASP A 358 -5.80 -28.60 15.13
CA ASP A 358 -6.19 -27.43 14.33
C ASP A 358 -6.65 -27.79 12.90
N ALA A 359 -6.59 -29.06 12.48
CA ALA A 359 -7.19 -29.49 11.22
C ALA A 359 -8.74 -29.51 11.26
N VAL A 360 -9.34 -29.62 12.44
CA VAL A 360 -10.81 -29.67 12.64
C VAL A 360 -11.33 -28.68 13.69
N PHE A 361 -10.44 -28.01 14.40
CA PHE A 361 -10.73 -26.90 15.31
C PHE A 361 -10.22 -25.58 14.72
N PRO A 362 -10.71 -24.43 15.21
CA PRO A 362 -10.14 -23.15 14.81
C PRO A 362 -8.63 -23.11 15.02
N ALA A 363 -7.94 -22.62 14.00
CA ALA A 363 -6.50 -22.46 14.03
C ALA A 363 -6.11 -21.16 14.74
N ASP A 364 -4.96 -21.20 15.40
CA ASP A 364 -4.32 -20.00 15.93
C ASP A 364 -4.02 -18.97 14.81
N LEU A 365 -4.24 -17.69 15.10
CA LEU A 365 -4.08 -16.64 14.09
C LEU A 365 -2.64 -16.49 13.61
N ALA A 366 -1.63 -16.72 14.46
CA ALA A 366 -0.22 -16.70 14.06
C ALA A 366 0.10 -17.88 13.14
N VAL A 367 -0.54 -19.03 13.34
CA VAL A 367 -0.47 -20.17 12.41
C VAL A 367 -1.06 -19.81 11.05
N MET A 368 -2.22 -19.15 11.02
CA MET A 368 -2.85 -18.71 9.78
C MET A 368 -2.06 -17.62 9.05
N LEU A 369 -1.46 -16.67 9.78
CA LEU A 369 -0.56 -15.66 9.22
C LEU A 369 0.68 -16.31 8.60
N ARG A 370 1.31 -17.26 9.31
CA ARG A 370 2.45 -18.04 8.82
C ARG A 370 2.09 -18.81 7.54
N ARG A 371 0.89 -19.40 7.52
CA ARG A 371 0.37 -20.13 6.36
C ARG A 371 0.17 -19.21 5.15
N ALA A 372 -0.42 -18.03 5.35
CA ALA A 372 -0.55 -17.02 4.30
C ALA A 372 0.82 -16.58 3.75
N ALA A 373 1.78 -16.30 4.64
CA ALA A 373 3.14 -15.95 4.25
C ALA A 373 3.85 -17.08 3.48
N HIS A 374 3.69 -18.34 3.89
CA HIS A 374 4.24 -19.48 3.14
C HIS A 374 3.60 -19.67 1.78
N ASN A 375 2.28 -19.47 1.66
CA ASN A 375 1.60 -19.51 0.35
C ASN A 375 2.18 -18.45 -0.57
N ILE A 376 2.39 -17.23 -0.05
CA ILE A 376 3.02 -16.14 -0.78
C ILE A 376 4.44 -16.53 -1.26
N LEU A 377 5.31 -16.97 -0.36
CA LEU A 377 6.68 -17.38 -0.70
C LEU A 377 6.71 -18.56 -1.68
N HIS A 378 5.77 -19.49 -1.55
CA HIS A 378 5.64 -20.60 -2.50
C HIS A 378 5.27 -20.08 -3.89
N VAL A 379 4.31 -19.16 -3.96
CA VAL A 379 3.90 -18.51 -5.22
C VAL A 379 5.07 -17.80 -5.87
N THR A 380 5.77 -16.92 -5.15
CA THR A 380 6.88 -16.14 -5.72
C THR A 380 8.10 -16.97 -6.12
N ARG A 381 8.36 -18.10 -5.46
CA ARG A 381 9.46 -19.01 -5.79
C ARG A 381 9.16 -19.95 -6.95
N MET A 382 7.91 -20.39 -7.08
CA MET A 382 7.50 -21.35 -8.13
C MET A 382 6.92 -20.67 -9.38
N SER A 383 6.59 -19.37 -9.31
CA SER A 383 6.21 -18.58 -10.49
C SER A 383 7.44 -18.31 -11.36
N PHE A 384 7.79 -19.29 -12.19
CA PHE A 384 8.68 -19.13 -13.35
C PHE A 384 7.97 -18.46 -14.54
N THR A 385 6.74 -17.99 -14.35
CA THR A 385 5.96 -17.34 -15.41
C THR A 385 6.67 -16.05 -15.82
N ALA A 386 7.09 -15.97 -17.08
CA ALA A 386 7.96 -14.95 -17.67
C ALA A 386 7.39 -13.49 -17.67
N HIS A 387 6.28 -13.22 -16.98
CA HIS A 387 5.53 -11.97 -17.11
C HIS A 387 5.04 -11.35 -15.78
N VAL A 388 5.47 -11.87 -14.62
CA VAL A 388 5.14 -11.17 -13.36
C VAL A 388 6.08 -9.99 -13.20
N ASP A 389 5.49 -8.80 -13.04
CA ASP A 389 6.20 -7.56 -12.75
C ASP A 389 7.14 -7.74 -11.54
N THR A 390 8.40 -7.32 -11.70
CA THR A 390 9.43 -7.38 -10.65
C THR A 390 9.00 -6.59 -9.41
N ASP A 391 8.18 -5.54 -9.57
CA ASP A 391 7.58 -4.80 -8.46
C ASP A 391 6.71 -5.69 -7.60
N ILE A 392 5.72 -6.32 -8.25
CA ILE A 392 4.71 -7.14 -7.61
C ILE A 392 5.41 -8.24 -6.85
N ARG A 393 6.40 -8.90 -7.47
CA ARG A 393 7.19 -9.94 -6.81
C ARG A 393 7.93 -9.40 -5.58
N SER A 394 8.65 -8.29 -5.70
CA SER A 394 9.44 -7.73 -4.58
C SER A 394 8.56 -7.33 -3.38
N ARG A 395 7.41 -6.69 -3.63
CA ARG A 395 6.42 -6.34 -2.60
C ARG A 395 5.78 -7.56 -1.97
N THR A 396 5.54 -8.59 -2.79
CA THR A 396 4.94 -9.84 -2.36
C THR A 396 5.88 -10.63 -1.45
N ASP A 397 7.15 -10.76 -1.84
CA ASP A 397 8.20 -11.35 -1.01
C ASP A 397 8.36 -10.56 0.30
N TYR A 398 8.41 -9.23 0.23
CA TYR A 398 8.50 -8.37 1.40
C TYR A 398 7.32 -8.54 2.37
N ALA A 399 6.09 -8.69 1.85
CA ALA A 399 4.91 -8.94 2.68
C ALA A 399 5.02 -10.23 3.48
N ALA A 400 5.47 -11.31 2.85
CA ALA A 400 5.66 -12.58 3.52
C ALA A 400 6.82 -12.55 4.53
N GLU A 401 7.95 -11.94 4.18
CA GLU A 401 9.08 -11.80 5.09
C GLU A 401 8.71 -10.97 6.33
N ALA A 402 8.00 -9.87 6.16
CA ALA A 402 7.53 -9.03 7.26
C ALA A 402 6.51 -9.75 8.15
N ALA A 403 5.57 -10.51 7.56
CA ALA A 403 4.64 -11.35 8.30
C ALA A 403 5.36 -12.40 9.15
N MET A 404 6.38 -13.06 8.59
CA MET A 404 7.20 -14.03 9.32
C MET A 404 8.01 -13.35 10.44
N ALA A 405 8.62 -12.20 10.16
CA ALA A 405 9.37 -11.41 11.14
C ALA A 405 8.50 -11.00 12.34
N ALA A 406 7.22 -10.67 12.12
CA ALA A 406 6.31 -10.26 13.18
C ALA A 406 5.98 -11.38 14.19
N ILE A 407 6.08 -12.66 13.79
CA ILE A 407 5.68 -13.83 14.61
C ILE A 407 6.85 -14.74 15.04
N ILE A 408 8.09 -14.37 14.74
CA ILE A 408 9.29 -15.15 15.12
C ILE A 408 9.48 -15.22 16.66
N ASP A 409 8.69 -14.46 17.42
CA ASP A 409 8.86 -14.27 18.86
C ASP A 409 8.20 -15.28 19.80
N THR A 410 7.53 -16.30 19.27
CA THR A 410 6.87 -17.31 20.13
C THR A 410 7.82 -18.24 20.89
N GLU A 411 9.13 -18.20 20.64
CA GLU A 411 10.09 -19.00 21.44
C GLU A 411 10.63 -18.22 22.65
N PRO A 412 10.52 -18.76 23.88
CA PRO A 412 11.01 -18.14 25.10
C PRO A 412 12.49 -17.74 24.99
N ALA A 413 12.84 -16.56 25.49
CA ALA A 413 14.21 -16.02 25.47
C ALA A 413 15.28 -16.99 26.00
N LEU A 414 14.90 -17.94 26.86
CA LEU A 414 15.77 -19.00 27.40
C LEU A 414 16.33 -19.95 26.33
N PHE A 415 15.69 -20.08 25.17
CA PHE A 415 16.11 -20.99 24.09
C PHE A 415 16.76 -20.27 22.91
N ARG A 416 16.82 -18.94 22.91
CA ARG A 416 17.50 -18.22 21.83
C ARG A 416 19.01 -18.32 22.02
N PRO A 417 19.76 -18.75 20.99
CA PRO A 417 21.20 -18.58 20.97
C PRO A 417 21.50 -17.09 21.14
N ALA A 418 22.34 -16.71 22.10
CA ALA A 418 22.71 -15.33 22.43
C ALA A 418 23.41 -14.55 21.28
N THR A 419 23.43 -15.09 20.06
CA THR A 419 24.32 -14.67 18.97
C THR A 419 23.61 -14.09 17.75
N ARG A 420 22.27 -14.10 17.66
CA ARG A 420 21.54 -13.47 16.54
C ARG A 420 20.61 -12.35 17.02
N SER A 421 21.05 -11.10 16.83
CA SER A 421 20.18 -9.93 17.03
C SER A 421 19.03 -9.91 16.02
N ARG A 422 17.81 -9.55 16.45
CA ARG A 422 16.66 -9.45 15.54
C ARG A 422 16.89 -8.40 14.44
N ALA A 423 17.74 -7.41 14.70
CA ALA A 423 18.14 -6.41 13.72
C ALA A 423 18.73 -7.02 12.44
N GLN A 424 19.39 -8.18 12.54
CA GLN A 424 19.94 -8.91 11.39
C GLN A 424 18.90 -9.77 10.65
N ALA A 425 17.77 -10.08 11.31
CA ALA A 425 16.67 -10.85 10.75
C ALA A 425 15.56 -9.98 10.17
N LEU A 426 15.73 -8.64 10.18
CA LEU A 426 14.76 -7.75 9.56
C LEU A 426 14.68 -8.01 8.04
N PRO A 427 13.46 -8.02 7.47
CA PRO A 427 13.28 -8.17 6.02
C PRO A 427 14.04 -7.14 5.21
N TYR A 428 14.38 -7.51 3.97
CA TYR A 428 14.89 -6.55 3.00
C TYR A 428 13.76 -5.60 2.60
N VAL A 429 14.01 -4.29 2.69
CA VAL A 429 13.03 -3.26 2.31
C VAL A 429 13.15 -2.98 0.81
N PRO A 430 12.10 -3.21 0.00
CA PRO A 430 12.10 -2.87 -1.42
C PRO A 430 12.29 -1.37 -1.64
N GLN A 431 12.86 -0.98 -2.78
CA GLN A 431 13.15 0.42 -3.12
C GLN A 431 11.88 1.30 -3.22
N GLN A 432 10.73 0.68 -3.46
CA GLN A 432 9.40 1.28 -3.54
C GLN A 432 8.82 1.63 -2.17
N CYS A 433 9.38 1.06 -1.11
CA CYS A 433 8.99 1.27 0.28
C CYS A 433 10.12 1.97 1.06
N PRO A 434 10.71 3.08 0.56
CA PRO A 434 11.93 3.64 1.14
C PRO A 434 11.72 4.10 2.58
N LEU A 435 10.49 4.39 2.99
CA LEU A 435 10.19 4.84 4.34
C LEU A 435 10.19 3.70 5.36
N ASP A 436 10.02 2.43 4.97
CA ASP A 436 9.65 1.36 5.90
C ASP A 436 10.72 0.99 6.94
N ARG A 437 12.00 1.24 6.65
CA ARG A 437 13.11 0.72 7.47
C ARG A 437 12.98 1.09 8.94
N TRP A 438 12.51 2.31 9.25
CA TRP A 438 12.31 2.78 10.62
C TRP A 438 10.85 2.72 11.06
N PRO A 439 9.93 3.52 10.51
CA PRO A 439 8.53 3.57 10.93
C PRO A 439 7.83 2.21 10.92
N VAL A 440 8.19 1.31 10.00
CA VAL A 440 7.49 0.03 9.83
C VAL A 440 8.25 -1.09 10.53
N LEU A 441 9.53 -1.29 10.23
CA LEU A 441 10.29 -2.44 10.74
C LEU A 441 10.90 -2.18 12.12
N ALA A 442 11.81 -1.20 12.23
CA ALA A 442 12.56 -0.98 13.48
C ALA A 442 11.62 -0.57 14.63
N ASP A 443 10.70 0.36 14.38
CA ASP A 443 9.84 0.93 15.43
C ASP A 443 8.70 -0.02 15.85
N THR A 444 8.50 -1.13 15.14
CA THR A 444 7.39 -2.06 15.40
C THR A 444 7.85 -3.44 15.86
N ILE A 445 8.91 -3.99 15.27
CA ILE A 445 9.36 -5.37 15.52
C ILE A 445 10.50 -5.42 16.53
N LEU A 446 11.35 -4.39 16.57
CA LEU A 446 12.52 -4.39 17.42
C LEU A 446 12.23 -3.78 18.78
N ASP A 447 12.97 -4.24 19.79
CA ASP A 447 12.99 -3.56 21.09
C ASP A 447 13.66 -2.18 20.94
N PRO A 448 13.33 -1.17 21.79
CA PRO A 448 13.80 0.20 21.62
C PRO A 448 15.32 0.35 21.47
N ASP A 449 16.12 -0.44 22.20
CA ASP A 449 17.58 -0.42 22.12
C ASP A 449 18.12 -0.95 20.78
N GLU A 450 17.51 -2.02 20.26
CA GLU A 450 17.86 -2.57 18.94
C GLU A 450 17.41 -1.62 17.81
N ALA A 451 16.24 -1.00 17.96
CA ALA A 451 15.74 0.00 17.03
C ALA A 451 16.69 1.20 16.95
N GLU A 452 17.20 1.70 18.08
CA GLU A 452 18.17 2.80 18.08
C GLU A 452 19.51 2.37 17.48
N SER A 453 19.95 1.13 17.68
CA SER A 453 21.13 0.57 17.00
C SER A 453 20.95 0.56 15.48
N VAL A 454 19.79 0.12 14.99
CA VAL A 454 19.46 0.15 13.54
C VAL A 454 19.42 1.58 13.00
N ARG A 455 18.89 2.53 13.78
CA ARG A 455 18.88 3.95 13.41
C ARG A 455 20.30 4.54 13.37
N GLY A 456 21.18 4.06 14.23
CA GLY A 456 22.60 4.43 14.30
C GLY A 456 23.47 3.90 13.16
N GLN A 457 23.03 2.92 12.36
CA GLN A 457 23.84 2.36 11.27
C GLN A 457 23.90 3.26 10.02
N HIS A 458 23.01 4.24 9.88
CA HIS A 458 22.92 5.12 8.70
C HIS A 458 23.66 6.47 8.90
N ILE A 459 24.91 6.41 9.36
CA ILE A 459 25.74 7.61 9.60
C ILE A 459 26.68 7.83 8.42
N SER A 460 26.17 8.34 7.32
CA SER A 460 26.97 9.27 6.51
C SER A 460 26.04 10.19 5.74
N ARG A 461 26.31 11.49 5.89
CA ARG A 461 25.71 12.53 5.05
C ARG A 461 26.59 12.61 3.80
N PRO A 462 26.18 12.07 2.65
CA PRO A 462 26.89 12.37 1.43
C PRO A 462 26.77 13.88 1.19
N ALA A 463 27.89 14.58 1.08
CA ALA A 463 27.88 15.95 0.59
C ALA A 463 27.29 15.97 -0.84
N PRO A 464 26.64 17.07 -1.26
CA PRO A 464 26.21 17.23 -2.64
C PRO A 464 27.36 16.92 -3.60
N ARG A 465 27.08 16.08 -4.60
CA ARG A 465 28.10 15.58 -5.51
C ARG A 465 28.28 16.59 -6.64
N ARG A 466 29.44 17.25 -6.64
CA ARG A 466 29.84 18.21 -7.68
C ARG A 466 30.59 17.50 -8.80
N ARG A 467 30.29 17.84 -10.05
CA ARG A 467 30.97 17.25 -11.20
C ARG A 467 32.46 17.58 -11.14
N VAL A 468 33.29 16.59 -11.42
CA VAL A 468 34.76 16.75 -11.43
C VAL A 468 35.21 16.99 -12.87
N GLU A 469 36.27 17.77 -13.06
CA GLU A 469 36.88 17.96 -14.37
C GLU A 469 37.29 16.61 -14.98
N GLY A 470 36.97 16.41 -16.26
CA GLY A 470 37.24 15.14 -16.97
C GLY A 470 36.23 14.02 -16.68
N MET A 471 35.14 14.29 -15.95
CA MET A 471 34.03 13.34 -15.80
C MET A 471 33.44 12.99 -17.18
N PRO A 472 33.07 11.71 -17.44
CA PRO A 472 32.40 11.30 -18.67
C PRO A 472 31.15 12.14 -18.98
N PRO A 473 30.72 12.22 -20.25
CA PRO A 473 29.63 13.12 -20.69
C PRO A 473 28.22 12.75 -20.17
N GLY A 474 28.09 11.75 -19.30
CA GLY A 474 26.81 11.36 -18.71
C GLY A 474 26.36 12.25 -17.55
N PHE A 475 25.05 12.38 -17.35
CA PHE A 475 24.44 13.20 -16.30
C PHE A 475 23.09 12.63 -15.83
N VAL A 476 22.66 13.02 -14.63
CA VAL A 476 21.37 12.59 -14.09
C VAL A 476 20.21 13.18 -14.89
N GLY A 477 19.28 12.32 -15.33
CA GLY A 477 18.20 12.65 -16.24
C GLY A 477 18.49 12.32 -17.71
N GLN A 478 19.69 11.83 -18.03
CA GLN A 478 19.99 11.32 -19.37
C GLN A 478 19.33 9.95 -19.58
N THR A 479 18.65 9.79 -20.71
CA THR A 479 18.17 8.48 -21.17
C THR A 479 19.24 7.77 -21.98
N VAL A 480 19.38 6.47 -21.77
CA VAL A 480 20.46 5.65 -22.36
C VAL A 480 19.90 4.36 -22.95
N HIS A 481 20.45 3.95 -24.10
CA HIS A 481 20.27 2.63 -24.67
C HIS A 481 21.39 1.71 -24.20
N PHE A 482 21.01 0.49 -23.85
CA PHE A 482 21.93 -0.62 -23.66
C PHE A 482 22.05 -1.45 -24.95
N ASP A 483 23.13 -2.21 -25.10
CA ASP A 483 23.38 -3.07 -26.26
C ASP A 483 22.30 -4.13 -26.49
N ASN A 484 21.56 -4.51 -25.44
CA ASN A 484 20.45 -5.46 -25.51
C ASN A 484 19.13 -4.84 -26.03
N GLY A 485 19.13 -3.51 -26.28
CA GLY A 485 17.96 -2.76 -26.75
C GLY A 485 17.15 -2.09 -25.64
N ASP A 486 17.46 -2.36 -24.37
CA ASP A 486 16.75 -1.76 -23.24
C ASP A 486 17.03 -0.26 -23.15
N ILE A 487 16.07 0.48 -22.57
CA ILE A 487 16.22 1.91 -22.29
C ILE A 487 16.17 2.12 -20.79
N GLY A 488 17.15 2.86 -20.27
CA GLY A 488 17.19 3.29 -18.88
C GLY A 488 17.39 4.80 -18.73
N CYS A 489 17.34 5.27 -17.49
CA CYS A 489 17.56 6.67 -17.13
C CYS A 489 18.64 6.76 -16.05
N VAL A 490 19.64 7.61 -16.25
CA VAL A 490 20.66 7.87 -15.21
C VAL A 490 19.97 8.60 -14.05
N ILE A 491 19.99 8.01 -12.85
CA ILE A 491 19.35 8.58 -11.64
C ILE A 491 20.38 9.12 -10.64
N GLU A 492 21.62 8.64 -10.70
CA GLU A 492 22.70 9.06 -9.82
C GLU A 492 24.06 8.72 -10.47
N TRP A 493 25.12 9.41 -10.02
CA TRP A 493 26.49 8.95 -10.23
C TRP A 493 27.32 9.06 -8.94
N GLN A 494 28.34 8.20 -8.82
CA GLN A 494 29.24 8.16 -7.67
C GLN A 494 30.71 8.18 -8.11
N ASN A 495 31.53 8.99 -7.45
CA ASN A 495 32.99 8.90 -7.56
C ASN A 495 33.48 7.83 -6.59
N ARG A 496 33.85 6.65 -7.11
CA ARG A 496 34.45 5.59 -6.31
C ARG A 496 35.97 5.66 -6.41
N ALA A 497 36.61 5.97 -5.29
CA ALA A 497 38.00 5.59 -5.10
C ALA A 497 38.01 4.08 -4.81
N ALA A 498 38.45 3.26 -5.76
CA ALA A 498 38.57 1.83 -5.51
C ALA A 498 39.57 1.63 -4.36
N SER A 499 39.21 0.80 -3.38
CA SER A 499 40.12 0.45 -2.27
C SER A 499 41.43 -0.21 -2.74
N SER A 500 41.49 -0.66 -4.00
CA SER A 500 42.65 -1.31 -4.62
C SER A 500 43.13 -0.68 -5.93
N ALA A 501 42.43 0.29 -6.54
CA ALA A 501 42.84 0.90 -7.81
C ALA A 501 43.38 2.33 -7.60
N SER A 502 44.43 2.66 -8.34
CA SER A 502 45.17 3.93 -8.21
C SER A 502 44.43 5.17 -8.73
N LYS A 503 43.25 5.01 -9.35
CA LYS A 503 42.46 6.12 -9.92
C LYS A 503 41.00 6.04 -9.49
N ALA A 504 40.47 7.16 -9.03
CA ALA A 504 39.05 7.33 -8.81
C ALA A 504 38.32 7.19 -10.16
N HIS A 505 37.18 6.50 -10.16
CA HIS A 505 36.33 6.35 -11.33
C HIS A 505 34.89 6.70 -11.01
N VAL A 506 34.14 7.04 -12.06
CA VAL A 506 32.72 7.38 -11.98
C VAL A 506 31.91 6.12 -12.26
N VAL A 507 30.88 5.89 -11.45
CA VAL A 507 29.87 4.85 -11.67
C VAL A 507 28.54 5.56 -11.85
N PHE A 508 27.84 5.29 -12.96
CA PHE A 508 26.46 5.77 -13.16
C PHE A 508 25.49 4.71 -12.67
N ASN A 509 24.49 5.10 -11.89
CA ASN A 509 23.37 4.23 -11.54
C ASN A 509 22.22 4.54 -12.50
N VAL A 510 21.87 3.56 -13.32
CA VAL A 510 20.84 3.67 -14.35
C VAL A 510 19.61 2.91 -13.88
N LEU A 511 18.47 3.59 -13.84
CA LEU A 511 17.18 2.98 -13.61
C LEU A 511 16.70 2.33 -14.92
N ALA A 512 16.59 1.00 -14.91
CA ALA A 512 16.11 0.16 -16.00
C ALA A 512 14.92 -0.71 -15.52
N ASP A 513 14.30 -1.43 -16.44
CA ASP A 513 13.18 -2.35 -16.18
C ASP A 513 13.55 -3.48 -15.20
N THR A 514 14.80 -3.91 -15.24
CA THR A 514 15.40 -4.91 -14.33
C THR A 514 15.81 -4.33 -12.97
N GLY A 515 15.66 -3.02 -12.76
CA GLY A 515 16.03 -2.31 -11.54
C GLY A 515 17.16 -1.31 -11.75
N ILE A 516 17.92 -1.03 -10.68
CA ILE A 516 19.07 -0.11 -10.75
C ILE A 516 20.31 -0.88 -11.18
N ILE A 517 20.84 -0.53 -12.35
CA ILE A 517 22.06 -1.11 -12.93
C ILE A 517 23.23 -0.15 -12.67
N PRO A 518 24.25 -0.55 -11.90
CA PRO A 518 25.49 0.21 -11.81
C PRO A 518 26.32 0.00 -13.07
N CYS A 519 26.67 1.09 -13.76
CA CYS A 519 27.47 1.10 -14.96
C CYS A 519 28.85 1.69 -14.66
N TYR A 520 29.88 0.87 -14.87
CA TYR A 520 31.27 1.21 -14.63
C TYR A 520 31.91 1.81 -15.90
N PRO A 521 33.10 2.42 -15.83
CA PRO A 521 33.75 3.01 -17.01
C PRO A 521 33.87 2.08 -18.22
N GLU A 522 34.12 0.80 -17.98
CA GLU A 522 34.15 -0.25 -19.01
C GLU A 522 32.80 -0.49 -19.71
N ASP A 523 31.69 -0.07 -19.11
CA ASP A 523 30.35 -0.19 -19.67
C ASP A 523 29.94 1.05 -20.48
N PHE A 524 30.68 2.16 -20.43
CA PHE A 524 30.26 3.42 -21.07
C PHE A 524 30.17 3.31 -22.59
N ASP A 525 30.97 2.46 -23.22
CA ASP A 525 30.88 2.21 -24.67
C ASP A 525 29.60 1.45 -25.07
N ARG A 526 28.99 0.74 -24.09
CA ARG A 526 27.73 0.01 -24.23
C ARG A 526 26.51 0.86 -23.89
N MET A 527 26.74 2.05 -23.33
CA MET A 527 25.71 3.02 -22.98
C MET A 527 25.72 4.15 -23.99
N ARG A 528 24.68 4.23 -24.82
CA ARG A 528 24.56 5.31 -25.80
C ARG A 528 23.42 6.24 -25.40
N PRO A 529 23.56 7.57 -25.50
CA PRO A 529 22.43 8.46 -25.29
C PRO A 529 21.24 8.05 -26.17
N ALA A 530 20.08 7.85 -25.53
CA ALA A 530 18.83 7.53 -26.19
C ALA A 530 18.07 8.81 -26.53
N ARG A 531 17.42 8.83 -27.69
CA ARG A 531 16.47 9.90 -28.04
C ARG A 531 15.26 9.80 -27.12
N LEU A 532 14.76 10.95 -26.67
CA LEU A 532 13.65 11.01 -25.74
C LEU A 532 12.41 11.59 -26.42
N THR A 533 11.54 10.73 -26.92
CA THR A 533 10.23 11.11 -27.47
C THR A 533 9.15 11.01 -26.39
N PRO A 534 7.98 11.64 -26.56
CA PRO A 534 6.86 11.50 -25.62
C PRO A 534 6.45 10.04 -25.37
N GLU A 535 6.49 9.18 -26.39
CA GLU A 535 6.16 7.76 -26.27
C GLU A 535 7.20 7.03 -25.40
N ILE A 536 8.48 7.35 -25.57
CA ILE A 536 9.56 6.78 -24.76
C ILE A 536 9.42 7.24 -23.32
N VAL A 537 9.16 8.53 -23.07
CA VAL A 537 8.94 9.08 -21.72
C VAL A 537 7.77 8.37 -21.03
N CYS A 538 6.65 8.26 -21.74
CA CYS A 538 5.46 7.59 -21.22
C CYS A 538 5.73 6.11 -20.94
N ARG A 539 6.47 5.42 -21.82
CA ARG A 539 6.87 4.02 -21.60
C ARG A 539 7.78 3.88 -20.38
N LEU A 540 8.82 4.70 -20.28
CA LEU A 540 9.77 4.69 -19.16
C LEU A 540 9.06 4.87 -17.82
N ARG A 541 8.14 5.84 -17.73
CA ARG A 541 7.36 6.03 -16.49
C ARG A 541 6.54 4.78 -16.12
N ARG A 542 5.95 4.09 -17.10
CA ARG A 542 5.13 2.89 -16.83
C ARG A 542 5.98 1.66 -16.49
N SER A 543 7.16 1.53 -17.08
CA SER A 543 7.99 0.33 -16.95
C SER A 543 9.06 0.43 -15.86
N LEU A 544 9.51 1.64 -15.50
CA LEU A 544 10.61 1.84 -14.56
C LEU A 544 10.10 2.04 -13.13
N LEU A 545 10.60 1.19 -12.23
CA LEU A 545 10.24 1.23 -10.83
C LEU A 545 10.70 2.51 -10.15
N CYS A 546 9.82 3.13 -9.35
CA CYS A 546 10.09 4.38 -8.67
C CYS A 546 10.44 5.56 -9.59
N PHE A 547 10.11 5.51 -10.90
CA PHE A 547 10.37 6.61 -11.83
C PHE A 547 9.94 7.97 -11.26
N ASP A 548 8.72 8.02 -10.72
CA ASP A 548 8.09 9.20 -10.14
C ASP A 548 8.89 9.82 -8.97
N ARG A 549 9.79 9.06 -8.31
CA ARG A 549 10.69 9.59 -7.28
C ARG A 549 11.76 10.49 -7.86
N TYR A 550 12.34 10.07 -8.99
CA TYR A 550 13.60 10.61 -9.49
C TYR A 550 13.41 11.76 -10.45
N PHE A 551 12.25 11.85 -11.12
CA PHE A 551 12.00 12.83 -12.17
C PHE A 551 10.68 13.57 -11.93
N GLU A 552 10.64 14.84 -12.33
CA GLU A 552 9.46 15.70 -12.18
C GLU A 552 8.93 16.25 -13.50
N ASP A 553 9.78 16.35 -14.53
CA ASP A 553 9.39 16.80 -15.86
C ASP A 553 10.29 16.18 -16.97
N ALA A 554 10.01 16.48 -18.24
CA ALA A 554 10.88 16.19 -19.37
C ALA A 554 10.99 17.40 -20.30
N VAL A 555 12.17 17.63 -20.85
CA VAL A 555 12.40 18.64 -21.89
C VAL A 555 12.66 17.93 -23.20
N ILE A 556 11.75 18.09 -24.15
CA ILE A 556 11.80 17.47 -25.49
C ILE A 556 11.74 18.61 -26.52
N PRO A 557 12.90 19.14 -26.95
CA PRO A 557 12.94 20.32 -27.84
C PRO A 557 12.55 20.00 -29.28
N ARG A 558 12.57 18.73 -29.69
CA ARG A 558 12.25 18.25 -31.04
C ARG A 558 11.40 16.99 -30.99
N GLU A 559 10.50 16.82 -31.96
CA GLU A 559 9.62 15.64 -32.06
C GLU A 559 10.40 14.32 -32.22
N ASP A 560 11.58 14.36 -32.86
CA ASP A 560 12.46 13.21 -33.01
C ASP A 560 13.21 12.83 -31.72
N GLY A 561 13.02 13.59 -30.63
CA GLY A 561 13.62 13.35 -29.32
C GLY A 561 15.10 13.70 -29.21
N ILE A 562 15.71 14.32 -30.24
CA ILE A 562 17.11 14.77 -30.18
C ILE A 562 17.26 15.88 -29.14
N GLY A 563 18.28 15.76 -28.28
CA GLY A 563 18.52 16.67 -27.17
C GLY A 563 17.49 16.55 -26.04
N GLY A 564 16.56 15.59 -26.12
CA GLY A 564 15.56 15.35 -25.09
C GLY A 564 16.19 14.79 -23.81
N ARG A 565 15.69 15.23 -22.66
CA ARG A 565 16.19 14.84 -21.33
C ARG A 565 15.10 14.89 -20.26
N LEU A 566 15.28 14.12 -19.19
CA LEU A 566 14.42 14.19 -18.01
C LEU A 566 14.88 15.33 -17.09
N VAL A 567 13.95 15.91 -16.35
CA VAL A 567 14.19 16.89 -15.28
C VAL A 567 14.21 16.15 -13.95
N PRO A 568 15.35 16.08 -13.24
CA PRO A 568 15.43 15.41 -11.95
C PRO A 568 14.52 16.07 -10.91
N SER A 569 14.01 15.32 -9.94
CA SER A 569 13.23 15.90 -8.83
C SER A 569 14.11 16.78 -7.94
N ILE A 570 13.51 17.66 -7.12
CA ILE A 570 14.25 18.54 -6.19
C ILE A 570 15.23 17.77 -5.29
N GLU A 571 14.86 16.57 -4.82
CA GLU A 571 15.73 15.69 -4.04
C GLU A 571 17.04 15.40 -4.80
N ILE A 572 16.91 15.08 -6.09
CA ILE A 572 18.01 14.69 -6.96
C ILE A 572 18.80 15.90 -7.46
N GLN A 573 18.13 17.03 -7.74
CA GLN A 573 18.81 18.29 -8.04
C GLN A 573 19.69 18.75 -6.87
N THR A 574 19.23 18.56 -5.63
CA THR A 574 20.05 18.90 -4.45
C THR A 574 21.24 17.94 -4.30
N ALA A 575 21.08 16.69 -4.73
CA ALA A 575 22.14 15.68 -4.77
C ALA A 575 23.23 15.97 -5.81
N HIS A 576 22.79 16.41 -6.98
CA HIS A 576 23.60 16.58 -8.18
C HIS A 576 23.36 17.99 -8.77
N PRO A 577 23.76 19.06 -8.05
CA PRO A 577 23.36 20.42 -8.37
C PRO A 577 23.89 20.94 -9.72
N ASP A 578 24.96 20.34 -10.25
CA ASP A 578 25.57 20.77 -11.51
C ASP A 578 24.94 20.09 -12.74
N ASP A 579 24.17 19.02 -12.54
CA ASP A 579 23.71 18.17 -13.64
C ASP A 579 22.58 18.80 -14.45
N LEU A 580 21.74 19.66 -13.84
CA LEU A 580 20.65 20.34 -14.57
C LEU A 580 21.21 21.32 -15.62
N GLU A 581 22.21 22.11 -15.24
CA GLU A 581 22.87 23.05 -16.15
C GLU A 581 23.74 22.30 -17.18
N HIS A 582 24.43 21.25 -16.76
CA HIS A 582 25.18 20.40 -17.69
C HIS A 582 24.25 19.76 -18.74
N ALA A 583 23.10 19.24 -18.32
CA ALA A 583 22.11 18.65 -19.20
C ALA A 583 21.53 19.65 -20.20
N ALA A 584 21.30 20.91 -19.79
CA ALA A 584 20.85 21.97 -20.69
C ALA A 584 21.88 22.27 -21.79
N ARG A 585 23.17 22.40 -21.43
CA ARG A 585 24.26 22.59 -22.40
C ARG A 585 24.43 21.40 -23.33
N TRP A 586 24.26 20.18 -22.81
CA TRP A 586 24.26 18.97 -23.63
C TRP A 586 23.11 18.97 -24.63
N THR A 587 21.89 19.36 -24.23
CA THR A 587 20.75 19.52 -25.13
C THR A 587 21.06 20.51 -26.25
N GLU A 588 21.59 21.69 -25.94
CA GLU A 588 21.97 22.70 -26.94
C GLU A 588 23.01 22.18 -27.94
N ALA A 589 24.03 21.47 -27.44
CA ALA A 589 25.07 20.89 -28.29
C ALA A 589 24.50 19.84 -29.25
N GLN A 590 23.60 18.97 -28.78
CA GLN A 590 22.94 17.96 -29.61
C GLN A 590 22.04 18.57 -30.69
N LEU A 591 21.35 19.67 -30.37
CA LEU A 591 20.53 20.40 -31.34
C LEU A 591 21.40 21.00 -32.45
N LYS A 592 22.51 21.64 -32.08
CA LYS A 592 23.46 22.23 -33.02
C LYS A 592 24.09 21.18 -33.94
N GLU A 593 24.53 20.04 -33.39
CA GLU A 593 25.09 18.93 -34.17
C GLU A 593 24.08 18.36 -35.17
N ALA A 594 22.80 18.28 -34.78
CA ALA A 594 21.72 17.82 -35.65
C ALA A 594 21.36 18.83 -36.76
N GLU A 595 21.60 20.12 -36.56
CA GLU A 595 21.46 21.15 -37.61
C GLU A 595 22.63 21.14 -38.59
N GLU A 596 23.85 20.89 -38.09
CA GLU A 596 25.06 20.85 -38.91
C GLU A 596 25.19 19.57 -39.74
N THR A 597 24.55 18.47 -39.32
CA THR A 597 24.55 17.20 -40.05
C THR A 597 23.47 17.22 -41.13
N PRO A 598 23.81 17.38 -42.43
CA PRO A 598 22.81 17.50 -43.49
C PRO A 598 22.05 16.17 -43.61
N ALA A 599 20.73 16.25 -43.78
CA ALA A 599 19.81 15.11 -43.90
C ALA A 599 20.16 14.08 -45.01
N GLY A 600 21.19 14.33 -45.83
CA GLY A 600 21.60 13.51 -46.97
C GLY A 600 22.66 12.42 -46.71
N ARG A 601 22.99 12.08 -45.46
CA ARG A 601 23.98 11.01 -45.15
C ARG A 601 23.48 9.86 -44.27
N ALA A 602 22.21 9.85 -43.88
CA ALA A 602 21.59 8.70 -43.20
C ALA A 602 20.87 7.83 -44.23
N GLY A 603 21.64 7.03 -44.98
CA GLY A 603 21.17 5.92 -45.82
C GLY A 603 21.69 4.61 -45.27
#